data_AF-A0A7F8R097-F1
#
_entry.id   AF-A0A7F8R097-F1
#
_cell.length_a   1.000
_cell.length_b   1.000
_cell.length_c   1.000
_cell.angle_alpha   90.00
_cell.angle_beta   90.00
_cell.angle_gamma   90.00
#
_symmetry.space_group_name_H-M   'P 1'
#
loop_
_entity.id
_entity.type
_entity.pdbx_description
1 polymer ?
#
loop_
_entity_poly.entity_id
_entity_poly.type
_entity_poly.pdbx_seq_one_letter_code
_entity_poly.pdbx_strand_id
1 'polypeptide(L)'
;MSAQGDCEFLVQRARELVQQDLWAAKAWLITARSLYPADFNIQYEMYTIERNAERTATAGRLLYDMFVNFPDQPVVWREISIITSALRNDSQDKQTQFLRSLFETLPGRVQCEMLLKVTEQCFNTLERSEMLLLLLRRFPETVVQHGV
;
A
#
# COMPACT_ATOMS: atom_id res chain seq x y z
N MET A 1 -20.25 2.78 -26.12
CA MET A 1 -20.21 2.70 -24.64
C MET A 1 -18.78 2.91 -24.23
N SER A 2 -18.49 3.88 -23.37
CA SER A 2 -17.12 4.20 -22.97
C SER A 2 -16.65 3.21 -21.89
N ALA A 3 -15.49 2.58 -22.10
CA ALA A 3 -14.89 1.61 -21.18
C ALA A 3 -14.80 2.13 -19.73
N GLN A 4 -14.68 3.44 -19.54
CA GLN A 4 -14.62 4.08 -18.23
C GLN A 4 -15.92 3.97 -17.42
N GLY A 5 -17.09 4.07 -18.08
CA GLY A 5 -18.38 3.89 -17.40
C GLY A 5 -18.60 2.45 -16.96
N ASP A 6 -18.06 1.49 -17.71
CA ASP A 6 -18.14 0.07 -17.37
C ASP A 6 -17.24 -0.27 -16.17
N CYS A 7 -16.02 0.30 -16.08
CA CYS A 7 -15.14 0.15 -14.91
C CYS A 7 -15.80 0.65 -13.62
N GLU A 8 -16.33 1.87 -13.65
CA GLU A 8 -16.96 2.51 -12.49
C GLU A 8 -18.17 1.72 -12.01
N PHE A 9 -18.98 1.20 -12.93
CA PHE A 9 -20.11 0.34 -12.60
C PHE A 9 -19.69 -0.94 -11.85
N LEU A 10 -18.63 -1.62 -12.30
CA LEU A 10 -18.15 -2.84 -11.66
C LEU A 10 -17.63 -2.59 -10.24
N VAL A 11 -16.90 -1.49 -10.03
CA VAL A 11 -16.42 -1.06 -8.71
C VAL A 11 -17.61 -0.72 -7.80
N GLN A 12 -18.60 0.00 -8.33
CA GLN A 12 -19.81 0.36 -7.58
C GLN A 12 -20.59 -0.88 -7.14
N ARG A 13 -20.74 -1.89 -8.02
CA ARG A 13 -21.37 -3.17 -7.66
C ARG A 13 -20.64 -3.92 -6.57
N ALA A 14 -19.31 -3.93 -6.61
CA ALA A 14 -18.53 -4.52 -5.53
C ALA A 14 -18.80 -3.83 -4.19
N ARG A 15 -18.79 -2.48 -4.15
CA ARG A 15 -19.01 -1.67 -2.95
C ARG A 15 -20.36 -1.94 -2.28
N GLU A 16 -21.43 -2.07 -3.07
CA GLU A 16 -22.78 -2.37 -2.58
C GLU A 16 -22.83 -3.71 -1.83
N LEU A 17 -22.00 -4.67 -2.23
CA LEU A 17 -21.98 -6.02 -1.70
C LEU A 17 -21.00 -6.21 -0.55
N VAL A 18 -20.01 -5.32 -0.33
CA VAL A 18 -18.95 -5.52 0.69
C VAL A 18 -19.51 -5.87 2.07
N GLN A 19 -20.62 -5.23 2.47
CA GLN A 19 -21.23 -5.44 3.79
C GLN A 19 -22.19 -6.65 3.84
N GLN A 20 -22.71 -7.08 2.68
CA GLN A 20 -23.73 -8.14 2.58
C GLN A 20 -23.12 -9.49 2.22
N ASP A 21 -22.26 -9.49 1.21
CA ASP A 21 -21.56 -10.65 0.68
C ASP A 21 -20.17 -10.23 0.17
N LEU A 22 -19.19 -10.38 1.05
CA LEU A 22 -17.79 -10.09 0.75
C LEU A 22 -17.24 -10.93 -0.41
N TRP A 23 -17.71 -12.17 -0.60
CA TRP A 23 -17.21 -13.04 -1.65
C TRP A 23 -17.75 -12.61 -3.02
N ALA A 24 -19.03 -12.24 -3.08
CA ALA A 24 -19.61 -11.66 -4.28
C ALA A 24 -18.92 -10.34 -4.64
N ALA A 25 -18.67 -9.46 -3.66
CA ALA A 25 -17.92 -8.21 -3.89
C ALA A 25 -16.52 -8.47 -4.48
N LYS A 26 -15.79 -9.46 -3.94
CA LYS A 26 -14.48 -9.86 -4.47
C LYS A 26 -14.57 -10.44 -5.87
N ALA A 27 -15.60 -11.25 -6.17
CA ALA A 27 -15.81 -11.81 -7.51
C ALA A 27 -16.02 -10.71 -8.56
N TRP A 28 -16.79 -9.66 -8.22
CA TRP A 28 -16.94 -8.47 -9.06
C TRP A 28 -15.60 -7.79 -9.34
N LEU A 29 -14.77 -7.57 -8.32
CA LEU A 29 -13.47 -6.92 -8.50
C LEU A 29 -12.46 -7.77 -9.27
N ILE A 30 -12.45 -9.09 -9.06
CA ILE A 30 -11.61 -10.00 -9.86
C ILE A 30 -12.02 -9.95 -11.34
N THR A 31 -13.33 -9.93 -11.60
CA THR A 31 -13.87 -9.78 -12.97
C THR A 31 -13.45 -8.44 -13.56
N ALA A 32 -13.63 -7.34 -12.81
CA ALA A 32 -13.24 -6.00 -13.22
C ALA A 32 -11.74 -5.91 -13.54
N ARG A 33 -10.88 -6.46 -12.67
CA ARG A 33 -9.43 -6.48 -12.88
C ARG A 33 -9.02 -7.30 -14.10
N SER A 34 -9.77 -8.36 -14.42
CA SER A 34 -9.50 -9.19 -15.60
C SER A 34 -9.83 -8.44 -16.90
N LEU A 35 -10.86 -7.60 -16.89
CA LEU A 35 -11.26 -6.77 -18.02
C LEU A 35 -10.40 -5.50 -18.14
N TYR A 36 -10.00 -4.92 -17.00
CA TYR A 36 -9.33 -3.62 -16.89
C TYR A 36 -8.12 -3.69 -15.95
N PRO A 37 -7.05 -4.42 -16.32
CA PRO A 37 -5.92 -4.70 -15.43
C PRO A 37 -5.11 -3.45 -15.05
N ALA A 38 -5.12 -2.41 -15.89
CA ALA A 38 -4.40 -1.16 -15.69
C ALA A 38 -5.24 -0.08 -14.96
N ASP A 39 -6.46 -0.38 -14.53
CA ASP A 39 -7.29 0.58 -13.82
C ASP A 39 -6.91 0.65 -12.33
N PHE A 40 -6.50 1.83 -11.88
CA PHE A 40 -6.10 2.06 -10.50
C PHE A 40 -7.25 1.91 -9.51
N ASN A 41 -8.46 2.37 -9.85
CA ASN A 41 -9.58 2.38 -8.92
C ASN A 41 -9.99 0.96 -8.54
N ILE A 42 -9.94 0.03 -9.49
CA ILE A 42 -10.17 -1.39 -9.23
C ILE A 42 -9.13 -1.94 -8.25
N GLN A 43 -7.84 -1.68 -8.50
CA GLN A 43 -6.76 -2.18 -7.62
C GLN A 43 -6.84 -1.58 -6.22
N TYR A 44 -7.14 -0.29 -6.13
CA TYR A 44 -7.28 0.41 -4.86
C TYR A 44 -8.51 -0.07 -4.07
N GLU A 45 -9.63 -0.36 -4.73
CA GLU A 45 -10.79 -0.94 -4.07
C GLU A 45 -10.48 -2.35 -3.53
N MET A 46 -9.81 -3.18 -4.33
CA MET A 46 -9.35 -4.50 -3.88
C MET A 46 -8.45 -4.38 -2.65
N TYR A 47 -7.46 -3.47 -2.68
CA TYR A 47 -6.59 -3.21 -1.54
C TYR A 47 -7.37 -2.79 -0.30
N THR A 48 -8.31 -1.84 -0.46
CA THR A 48 -9.11 -1.30 0.64
C THR A 48 -9.92 -2.40 1.34
N ILE A 49 -10.54 -3.29 0.57
CA ILE A 49 -11.31 -4.42 1.11
C ILE A 49 -10.40 -5.38 1.91
N GLU A 50 -9.27 -5.79 1.33
CA GLU A 50 -8.34 -6.70 2.01
C GLU A 50 -7.70 -6.06 3.25
N ARG A 51 -7.36 -4.77 3.18
CA ARG A 51 -6.82 -4.00 4.30
C ARG A 51 -7.82 -3.90 5.44
N ASN A 52 -9.07 -3.54 5.15
CA ASN A 52 -10.12 -3.40 6.16
C ASN A 52 -10.51 -4.76 6.78
N ALA A 53 -10.35 -5.85 6.03
CA ALA A 53 -10.49 -7.22 6.52
C ALA A 53 -9.23 -7.74 7.23
N GLU A 54 -8.22 -6.89 7.45
CA GLU A 54 -6.94 -7.20 8.10
C GLU A 54 -6.20 -8.39 7.46
N ARG A 55 -6.37 -8.59 6.14
CA ARG A 55 -5.72 -9.67 5.40
C ARG A 55 -4.33 -9.25 4.94
N THR A 56 -3.37 -9.33 5.87
CA THR A 56 -2.00 -8.80 5.70
C THR A 56 -1.32 -9.24 4.40
N ALA A 57 -1.34 -10.53 4.07
CA ALA A 57 -0.63 -11.05 2.89
C ALA A 57 -1.23 -10.55 1.56
N THR A 58 -2.57 -10.55 1.43
CA THR A 58 -3.25 -10.11 0.20
C THR A 58 -3.20 -8.59 0.07
N ALA A 59 -3.43 -7.86 1.16
CA ALA A 59 -3.29 -6.41 1.20
C ALA A 59 -1.85 -5.97 0.86
N GLY A 60 -0.84 -6.68 1.37
CA GLY A 60 0.56 -6.38 1.10
C GLY A 60 0.95 -6.58 -0.35
N ARG A 61 0.47 -7.67 -0.97
CA ARG A 61 0.64 -7.89 -2.41
C ARG A 61 -0.02 -6.79 -3.24
N LEU A 62 -1.24 -6.39 -2.90
CA LEU A 62 -1.95 -5.33 -3.62
C LEU A 62 -1.28 -3.96 -3.43
N LEU A 63 -0.74 -3.69 -2.24
CA LEU A 63 0.07 -2.49 -1.99
C LEU A 63 1.35 -2.49 -2.83
N TYR A 64 2.04 -3.63 -2.94
CA TYR A 64 3.19 -3.79 -3.84
C TYR A 64 2.80 -3.49 -5.29
N ASP A 65 1.72 -4.12 -5.79
CA ASP A 65 1.26 -3.92 -7.16
C ASP A 65 0.91 -2.45 -7.42
N MET A 66 0.26 -1.78 -6.46
CA MET A 66 -0.05 -0.34 -6.56
C MET A 66 1.21 0.53 -6.56
N PHE A 67 2.17 0.25 -5.67
CA PHE A 67 3.42 1.01 -5.57
C PHE A 67 4.25 0.95 -6.85
N VAL A 68 4.35 -0.25 -7.45
CA VAL A 68 5.15 -0.46 -8.67
C VAL A 68 4.46 0.10 -9.90
N ASN A 69 3.16 -0.13 -10.04
CA ASN A 69 2.45 0.17 -11.29
C ASN A 69 1.80 1.56 -11.30
N PHE A 70 1.59 2.19 -10.13
CA PHE A 70 0.89 3.47 -10.00
C PHE A 70 1.63 4.48 -9.10
N PRO A 71 2.92 4.76 -9.38
CA PRO A 71 3.73 5.63 -8.53
C PRO A 71 3.24 7.09 -8.51
N ASP A 72 2.47 7.53 -9.51
CA ASP A 72 1.96 8.90 -9.58
C ASP A 72 0.66 9.11 -8.79
N GLN A 73 0.08 8.04 -8.23
CA GLN A 73 -1.18 8.12 -7.50
C GLN A 73 -0.95 8.62 -6.05
N PRO A 74 -1.45 9.82 -5.67
CA PRO A 74 -1.18 10.41 -4.37
C PRO A 74 -1.69 9.57 -3.19
N VAL A 75 -2.77 8.80 -3.43
CA VAL A 75 -3.34 7.89 -2.44
C VAL A 75 -2.35 6.79 -2.03
N VAL A 76 -1.54 6.29 -2.97
CA VAL A 76 -0.54 5.25 -2.68
C VAL A 76 0.50 5.81 -1.71
N TRP A 77 0.97 7.04 -1.95
CA TRP A 77 1.90 7.72 -1.04
C TRP A 77 1.30 8.01 0.34
N ARG A 78 0.01 8.33 0.40
CA ARG A 78 -0.68 8.49 1.69
C ARG A 78 -0.67 7.18 2.49
N GLU A 79 -0.96 6.06 1.86
CA GLU A 79 -0.90 4.74 2.50
C GLU A 79 0.51 4.41 3.00
N ILE A 80 1.51 4.68 2.17
CA ILE A 80 2.92 4.49 2.54
C ILE A 80 3.27 5.34 3.77
N SER A 81 2.90 6.62 3.79
CA SER A 81 3.16 7.51 4.93
C SER A 81 2.49 7.05 6.23
N ILE A 82 1.30 6.45 6.14
CA ILE A 82 0.63 5.85 7.31
C ILE A 82 1.43 4.65 7.82
N ILE A 83 1.88 3.78 6.92
CA ILE A 83 2.67 2.59 7.25
C ILE A 83 4.02 2.98 7.86
N THR A 84 4.74 3.93 7.27
CA THR A 84 6.05 4.37 7.78
C THR A 84 5.94 5.08 9.13
N SER A 85 4.84 5.79 9.38
CA SER A 85 4.55 6.36 10.69
C SER A 85 4.30 5.27 11.74
N ALA A 86 3.61 4.18 11.38
CA ALA A 86 3.44 3.02 12.25
C ALA A 86 4.75 2.26 12.51
N LEU A 87 5.70 2.27 11.55
CA LEU A 87 7.04 1.70 11.74
C LEU A 87 7.87 2.50 12.76
N ARG A 88 7.71 3.83 12.79
CA ARG A 88 8.44 4.73 13.71
C ARG A 88 7.82 4.80 15.11
N ASN A 89 6.50 4.64 15.22
CA ASN A 89 5.79 4.73 16.48
C ASN A 89 5.93 3.43 17.28
N ASP A 90 6.33 3.48 18.56
CA ASP A 90 6.48 2.31 19.44
C ASP A 90 5.16 1.71 19.98
N SER A 91 4.01 2.26 19.58
CA SER A 91 2.69 1.76 19.97
C SER A 91 2.50 0.28 19.67
N GLN A 92 1.84 -0.42 20.61
CA GLN A 92 1.48 -1.83 20.51
C GLN A 92 -0.01 -2.02 20.20
N ASP A 93 -0.69 -0.97 19.76
CA ASP A 93 -2.08 -1.10 19.34
C ASP A 93 -2.20 -2.00 18.10
N LYS A 94 -3.37 -2.62 17.97
CA LYS A 94 -3.66 -3.60 16.92
C LYS A 94 -3.44 -3.03 15.52
N GLN A 95 -3.76 -1.76 15.29
CA GLN A 95 -3.64 -1.13 13.99
C GLN A 95 -2.17 -0.89 13.63
N THR A 96 -1.36 -0.40 14.57
CA THR A 96 0.09 -0.25 14.39
C THR A 96 0.76 -1.60 14.10
N GLN A 97 0.38 -2.66 14.82
CA GLN A 97 0.89 -4.01 14.56
C GLN A 97 0.48 -4.55 13.18
N PHE A 98 -0.76 -4.31 12.76
CA PHE A 98 -1.22 -4.68 11.42
C PHE A 98 -0.41 -3.97 10.33
N LEU A 99 -0.22 -2.66 10.44
CA LEU A 99 0.53 -1.87 9.45
C LEU A 99 2.01 -2.29 9.37
N ARG A 100 2.62 -2.58 10.52
CA ARG A 100 3.97 -3.16 10.57
C ARG A 100 4.01 -4.51 9.86
N SER A 101 3.07 -5.41 10.19
CA SER A 101 3.00 -6.73 9.57
C SER A 101 2.75 -6.64 8.07
N LEU A 102 1.94 -5.68 7.61
CA LEU A 102 1.68 -5.40 6.21
C LEU A 102 2.98 -5.05 5.48
N PHE A 103 3.78 -4.17 6.06
CA PHE A 103 5.10 -3.81 5.53
C PHE A 103 6.04 -5.01 5.43
N GLU A 104 6.05 -5.89 6.44
CA GLU A 104 6.90 -7.09 6.45
C GLU A 104 6.58 -8.08 5.33
N THR A 105 5.37 -8.05 4.75
CA THR A 105 5.01 -8.91 3.61
C THR A 105 5.64 -8.46 2.29
N LEU A 106 6.11 -7.21 2.22
CA LEU A 106 6.73 -6.68 1.02
C LEU A 106 8.14 -7.27 0.85
N PRO A 107 8.62 -7.51 -0.39
CA PRO A 107 10.01 -7.90 -0.61
C PRO A 107 10.99 -6.88 -0.01
N GLY A 108 12.10 -7.32 0.58
CA GLY A 108 13.05 -6.44 1.27
C GLY A 108 13.59 -5.28 0.40
N ARG A 109 13.78 -5.52 -0.91
CA ARG A 109 14.15 -4.46 -1.86
C ARG A 109 13.08 -3.37 -1.97
N VAL A 110 11.80 -3.75 -1.98
CA VAL A 110 10.66 -2.83 -2.07
C VAL A 110 10.49 -2.07 -0.75
N GLN A 111 10.63 -2.76 0.39
CA GLN A 111 10.63 -2.11 1.70
C GLN A 111 11.68 -0.99 1.74
N CYS A 112 12.90 -1.28 1.29
CA CYS A 112 13.99 -0.32 1.23
C CYS A 112 13.67 0.84 0.28
N GLU A 113 13.23 0.55 -0.95
CA GLU A 113 12.89 1.58 -1.95
C GLU A 113 11.76 2.51 -1.46
N MET A 114 10.73 1.94 -0.85
CA MET A 114 9.61 2.67 -0.28
C MET A 114 10.07 3.64 0.82
N LEU A 115 10.91 3.17 1.75
CA LEU A 115 11.46 4.02 2.82
C LEU A 115 12.39 5.11 2.28
N LEU A 116 13.24 4.81 1.30
CA LEU A 116 14.11 5.79 0.65
C LEU A 116 13.29 6.91 0.01
N LYS A 117 12.30 6.58 -0.81
CA LYS A 117 11.43 7.58 -1.48
C LYS A 117 10.66 8.45 -0.49
N VAL A 118 10.17 7.89 0.62
CA VAL A 118 9.53 8.69 1.69
C VAL A 118 10.52 9.65 2.34
N THR A 119 11.74 9.18 2.62
CA THR A 119 12.81 9.99 3.23
C THR A 119 13.20 11.18 2.33
N GLU A 120 13.23 10.97 1.02
CA GLU A 120 13.49 12.03 0.03
C GLU A 120 12.39 13.10 0.02
N GLN A 121 11.15 12.72 0.31
CA GLN A 121 9.98 13.59 0.36
C GLN A 121 9.78 14.29 1.72
N CYS A 122 10.56 13.94 2.75
CA CYS A 122 10.48 14.59 4.06
C CYS A 122 10.90 16.07 3.97
N PHE A 123 10.00 16.96 4.37
CA PHE A 123 10.24 18.41 4.33
C PHE A 123 11.13 18.91 5.48
N ASN A 124 11.08 18.26 6.65
CA ASN A 124 11.82 18.71 7.83
C ASN A 124 12.99 17.78 8.19
N THR A 125 14.02 18.36 8.78
CA THR A 125 15.28 17.67 9.12
C THR A 125 15.09 16.57 10.15
N LEU A 126 14.14 16.73 11.08
CA LEU A 126 13.88 15.76 12.14
C LEU A 126 13.27 14.47 11.57
N GLU A 127 12.17 14.58 10.82
CA GLU A 127 11.53 13.45 10.15
C GLU A 127 12.50 12.74 9.20
N ARG A 128 13.29 13.52 8.46
CA ARG A 128 14.33 12.95 7.60
C ARG A 128 15.35 12.15 8.40
N SER A 129 15.77 12.64 9.56
CA SER A 129 16.72 11.94 10.43
C SER A 129 16.12 10.67 11.03
N GLU A 130 14.88 10.71 11.51
CA GLU A 130 14.17 9.52 12.01
C GLU A 130 14.02 8.44 10.93
N MET A 131 13.66 8.86 9.72
CA MET A 131 13.50 7.96 8.58
C MET A 131 14.84 7.34 8.15
N LEU A 132 15.92 8.12 8.14
CA LEU A 132 17.27 7.61 7.91
C LEU A 132 17.67 6.60 9.00
N LEU A 133 17.41 6.89 10.28
CA LEU A 133 17.68 5.94 11.38
C LEU A 133 16.88 4.64 11.22
N LEU A 134 15.62 4.73 10.80
CA LEU A 134 14.78 3.55 10.50
C LEU A 134 15.38 2.73 9.35
N LEU A 135 15.79 3.38 8.26
CA LEU A 135 16.47 2.76 7.13
C LEU A 135 17.75 2.04 7.56
N LEU A 136 18.63 2.73 8.29
CA LEU A 136 19.91 2.20 8.77
C LEU A 136 19.73 0.99 9.70
N ARG A 137 18.75 1.04 10.60
CA ARG A 137 18.46 -0.04 11.53
C ARG A 137 17.95 -1.30 10.82
N ARG A 138 17.16 -1.13 9.75
CA ARG A 138 16.52 -2.25 9.03
C ARG A 138 17.33 -2.78 7.85
N PHE A 139 18.08 -1.91 7.19
CA PHE A 139 18.87 -2.20 6.00
C PHE A 139 20.29 -1.66 6.17
N PRO A 140 21.09 -2.19 7.12
CA PRO A 140 22.43 -1.67 7.41
C PRO A 140 23.35 -1.65 6.19
N GLU A 141 23.12 -2.51 5.20
CA GLU A 141 23.88 -2.55 3.94
C GLU A 141 23.67 -1.32 3.04
N THR A 142 22.60 -0.54 3.22
CA THR A 142 22.40 0.72 2.46
C THR A 142 23.45 1.79 2.77
N VAL A 143 24.12 1.72 3.92
CA VAL A 143 25.25 2.60 4.28
C VAL A 143 26.38 2.52 3.25
N VAL A 144 26.65 1.33 2.72
CA VAL A 144 27.76 1.09 1.80
C VAL A 144 27.51 1.74 0.43
N GLN A 145 26.25 1.94 0.06
CA GLN A 145 25.90 2.48 -1.26
C GLN A 145 25.60 3.98 -1.25
N HIS A 146 25.19 4.57 -0.12
CA HIS A 146 24.74 5.98 -0.06
C HIS A 146 25.45 6.80 1.04
N GLY A 147 26.42 6.21 1.76
CA GLY A 147 27.29 6.93 2.68
C GLY A 147 28.40 7.67 1.91
N VAL A 148 28.31 9.00 1.87
CA VAL A 148 29.44 9.90 1.59
C VAL A 148 29.77 10.65 2.87
#